data_AF-A0A7S3QD64-F1
#
_entry.id   AF-A0A7S3QD64-F1
#
_cell.length_a   1.000
_cell.length_b   1.000
_cell.length_c   1.000
_cell.angle_alpha   90.00
_cell.angle_beta   90.00
_cell.angle_gamma   90.00
#
_symmetry.space_group_name_H-M   'P 1'
#
loop_
_entity.id
_entity.type
_entity.pdbx_description
1 polymer ?
#
loop_
_entity_poly.entity_id
_entity_poly.type
_entity_poly.pdbx_seq_one_letter_code
_entity_poly.pdbx_strand_id
1 'polypeptide(L)'
;DFYFNHPNVPMFVAKKLIQRFTVSNPSPRYIKKVSDAFRSGSFTTRKVKFGDDTYGNLEATLAAVILEREARSVILDADPVSGSMREPALKIISFLRAMEFVKLEQSPQLRIRWEEIGNLPYNADSVFGFFEDAYAGSNNLALAKLVSPEKSAIDSVSTISFLNAMSSLIENGITSCYGGLGDRTTLECWRFNQGFDSSNDKDRQSRGKLTFLPKRPEDGIKVVREMALLLTGGRMNKSSRNLLQSAYNEELIKKGSDAAIRLLQRLFLYTPEYHSTGIFRPNGFERESNEPSGSFEEEDYKAVVYFFLNGGIDGYNVLIPHSDCGSKDMFMQYETVRGSNALNKGSLSNTLINAAASSQVCDTFGVHSSIPILKQLYDDGDLSFVANAGLLNEYVTTKDYNVKTKIKIGAHNIQRDEMMKQDVADIHPGKGVGGRLLDVLKKLNHLVSGTSVSSGGKVLESYSVPAINVNANGVERFSPMTFVNKRLTDLALLNNVTSLGSNFMADIWARSIQFDIEENERIGDAVQQANVQTSFPSTNFGTQFETIATMINTTDIRK
;
A
#
# COMPACT_ATOMS: atom_id res chain seq x y z
N ASP A 1 4.19 29.21 -18.29
CA ASP A 1 4.47 29.77 -16.95
C ASP A 1 3.25 30.27 -16.15
N PHE A 2 2.02 30.07 -16.66
CA PHE A 2 0.80 30.52 -15.95
C PHE A 2 0.51 29.71 -14.68
N TYR A 3 0.85 28.42 -14.66
CA TYR A 3 0.60 27.55 -13.52
C TYR A 3 1.50 27.88 -12.32
N PHE A 4 2.79 28.13 -12.52
CA PHE A 4 3.74 28.41 -11.42
C PHE A 4 3.35 29.65 -10.60
N ASN A 5 2.83 30.67 -11.28
CA ASN A 5 2.41 31.93 -10.66
C ASN A 5 0.95 31.91 -10.17
N HIS A 6 0.26 30.76 -10.26
CA HIS A 6 -1.12 30.67 -9.82
C HIS A 6 -1.20 30.82 -8.27
N PRO A 7 -2.15 31.61 -7.72
CA PRO A 7 -2.22 31.92 -6.28
C PRO A 7 -2.25 30.72 -5.34
N ASN A 8 -2.74 29.56 -5.81
CA ASN A 8 -2.84 28.33 -5.04
C ASN A 8 -1.55 27.49 -5.02
N VAL A 9 -0.58 27.71 -5.91
CA VAL A 9 0.65 26.90 -5.98
C VAL A 9 1.40 26.85 -4.64
N PRO A 10 1.63 27.98 -3.93
CA PRO A 10 2.35 27.96 -2.66
C PRO A 10 1.72 27.05 -1.60
N MET A 11 0.38 26.95 -1.58
CA MET A 11 -0.34 26.11 -0.62
C MET A 11 -0.18 24.61 -0.93
N PHE A 12 -0.32 24.23 -2.19
CA PHE A 12 -0.16 22.83 -2.60
C PHE A 12 1.29 22.35 -2.48
N VAL A 13 2.26 23.18 -2.88
CA VAL A 13 3.69 22.87 -2.72
C VAL A 13 4.04 22.75 -1.24
N ALA A 14 3.60 23.70 -0.40
CA ALA A 14 3.84 23.64 1.04
C ALA A 14 3.29 22.35 1.66
N LYS A 15 2.01 22.02 1.43
CA LYS A 15 1.39 20.81 1.98
C LYS A 15 2.18 19.55 1.58
N LYS A 16 2.51 19.40 0.29
CA LYS A 16 3.24 18.22 -0.21
C LYS A 16 4.65 18.12 0.36
N LEU A 17 5.40 19.22 0.42
CA LEU A 17 6.75 19.19 1.00
C LEU A 17 6.71 18.89 2.49
N ILE A 18 5.77 19.45 3.24
CA ILE A 18 5.60 19.12 4.66
C ILE A 18 5.33 17.62 4.85
N GLN A 19 4.41 17.05 4.08
CA GLN A 19 4.09 15.62 4.13
C GLN A 19 5.29 14.72 3.84
N ARG A 20 6.17 15.12 2.91
CA ARG A 20 7.36 14.35 2.53
C ARG A 20 8.50 14.44 3.54
N PHE A 21 8.65 15.58 4.21
CA PHE A 21 9.83 15.84 5.05
C PHE A 21 9.57 15.75 6.55
N THR A 22 8.33 15.95 7.02
CA THR A 22 8.08 16.08 8.47
C THR A 22 6.87 15.27 8.95
N VAL A 23 5.64 15.63 8.58
CA VAL A 23 4.41 15.07 9.16
C VAL A 23 3.29 14.93 8.13
N SER A 24 2.49 13.87 8.22
CA SER A 24 1.40 13.59 7.27
C SER A 24 0.23 14.58 7.41
N ASN A 25 0.00 15.10 8.62
CA ASN A 25 -1.16 15.94 8.98
C ASN A 25 -0.74 17.30 9.58
N PRO A 26 -0.17 18.22 8.78
CA PRO A 26 0.29 19.50 9.30
C PRO A 26 -0.84 20.47 9.64
N SER A 27 -0.60 21.33 10.62
CA SER A 27 -1.58 22.37 10.98
C SER A 27 -1.73 23.41 9.86
N PRO A 28 -2.91 24.06 9.73
CA PRO A 28 -3.11 25.15 8.77
C PRO A 28 -2.08 26.27 8.93
N ARG A 29 -1.61 26.52 10.16
CA ARG A 29 -0.58 27.51 10.46
C ARG A 29 0.78 27.12 9.89
N TYR A 30 1.16 25.85 9.99
CA TYR A 30 2.42 25.35 9.44
C TYR A 30 2.42 25.40 7.92
N ILE A 31 1.33 24.96 7.28
CA ILE A 31 1.14 25.11 5.82
C ILE A 31 1.28 26.58 5.43
N LYS A 32 0.57 27.49 6.11
CA LYS A 32 0.66 28.93 5.83
C LYS A 32 2.09 29.46 5.93
N LYS A 33 2.85 29.08 6.95
CA LYS A 33 4.23 29.55 7.14
C LYS A 33 5.15 29.13 6.00
N VAL A 34 5.04 27.89 5.54
CA VAL A 34 5.83 27.39 4.40
C VAL A 34 5.36 28.03 3.09
N SER A 35 4.06 28.22 2.90
CA SER A 35 3.52 28.92 1.72
C SER A 35 3.95 30.38 1.67
N ASP A 36 4.01 31.06 2.82
CA ASP A 36 4.49 32.43 2.90
C ASP A 36 5.99 32.50 2.53
N ALA A 37 6.81 31.55 2.99
CA ALA A 37 8.23 31.46 2.62
C ALA A 37 8.44 31.18 1.13
N PHE A 38 7.63 30.29 0.54
CA PHE A 38 7.64 30.06 -0.91
C PHE A 38 7.25 31.34 -1.65
N ARG A 39 6.24 32.07 -1.19
CA ARG A 39 5.77 33.29 -1.84
C ARG A 39 6.77 34.45 -1.72
N SER A 40 7.35 34.65 -0.54
CA SER A 40 8.30 35.73 -0.30
C SER A 40 9.71 35.41 -0.78
N GLY A 41 10.02 34.14 -1.04
CA GLY A 41 11.37 33.71 -1.37
C GLY A 41 12.34 33.76 -0.19
N SER A 42 11.84 33.90 1.04
CA SER A 42 12.67 34.09 2.21
C SER A 42 12.08 33.51 3.49
N PHE A 43 12.96 32.92 4.30
CA PHE A 43 12.61 32.41 5.62
C PHE A 43 13.71 32.75 6.61
N THR A 44 13.37 33.32 7.76
CA THR A 44 14.37 33.74 8.76
C THR A 44 14.14 33.01 10.07
N THR A 45 15.19 32.36 10.57
CA THR A 45 15.22 31.78 11.92
C THR A 45 16.27 32.51 12.74
N ARG A 46 15.88 33.14 13.85
CA ARG A 46 16.74 33.85 14.83
C ARG A 46 17.87 34.75 14.27
N LYS A 47 18.88 34.19 13.61
CA LYS A 47 20.05 34.89 13.01
C LYS A 47 20.37 34.51 11.56
N VAL A 48 19.67 33.54 10.96
CA VAL A 48 19.96 33.05 9.60
C VAL A 48 18.75 33.31 8.71
N LYS A 49 18.97 34.01 7.60
CA LYS A 49 18.01 34.17 6.49
C LYS A 49 18.36 33.13 5.43
N PHE A 50 17.36 32.38 4.99
CA PHE A 50 17.42 31.44 3.89
C PHE A 50 16.67 32.04 2.70
N GLY A 51 17.20 31.84 1.49
CA GLY A 51 16.63 32.35 0.25
C GLY A 51 17.00 33.80 -0.09
N ASP A 52 16.60 34.21 -1.29
CA ASP A 52 17.04 35.41 -2.01
C ASP A 52 15.90 36.40 -2.28
N ASP A 53 14.77 36.25 -1.57
CA ASP A 53 13.53 37.02 -1.78
C ASP A 53 12.86 36.81 -3.16
N THR A 54 13.25 35.76 -3.91
CA THR A 54 12.63 35.40 -5.18
C THR A 54 11.44 34.45 -4.96
N TYR A 55 10.28 34.76 -5.55
CA TYR A 55 9.11 33.87 -5.50
C TYR A 55 9.47 32.44 -5.95
N GLY A 56 9.06 31.45 -5.15
CA GLY A 56 9.33 30.04 -5.38
C GLY A 56 10.72 29.56 -4.97
N ASN A 57 11.48 30.36 -4.20
CA ASN A 57 12.79 29.95 -3.69
C ASN A 57 12.69 28.66 -2.83
N LEU A 58 13.33 27.59 -3.28
CA LEU A 58 13.30 26.28 -2.62
C LEU A 58 14.12 26.25 -1.32
N GLU A 59 15.18 27.04 -1.19
CA GLU A 59 15.99 27.12 0.03
C GLU A 59 15.14 27.67 1.18
N ALA A 60 14.48 28.81 0.97
CA ALA A 60 13.56 29.41 1.92
C ALA A 60 12.40 28.45 2.27
N THR A 61 11.83 27.81 1.25
CA THR A 61 10.71 26.88 1.42
C THR A 61 11.10 25.67 2.25
N LEU A 62 12.21 24.99 1.92
CA LEU A 62 12.68 23.80 2.65
C LEU A 62 13.19 24.14 4.05
N ALA A 63 13.83 25.30 4.22
CA ALA A 63 14.19 25.81 5.54
C ALA A 63 12.92 26.02 6.39
N ALA A 64 11.87 26.62 5.82
CA ALA A 64 10.59 26.76 6.48
C ALA A 64 9.94 25.42 6.81
N VAL A 65 10.07 24.41 5.95
CA VAL A 65 9.58 23.06 6.25
C VAL A 65 10.31 22.49 7.46
N ILE A 66 11.64 22.41 7.46
CA ILE A 66 12.36 21.63 8.48
C ILE A 66 12.58 22.39 9.79
N LEU A 67 12.64 23.73 9.74
CA LEU A 67 13.01 24.55 10.90
C LEU A 67 11.82 25.21 11.61
N GLU A 68 10.60 25.07 11.10
CA GLU A 68 9.41 25.54 11.79
C GLU A 68 9.28 24.91 13.19
N ARG A 69 8.66 25.64 14.12
CA ARG A 69 8.50 25.16 15.50
C ARG A 69 7.72 23.85 15.59
N GLU A 70 6.74 23.63 14.71
CA GLU A 70 5.91 22.43 14.68
C GLU A 70 6.71 21.21 14.27
N ALA A 71 7.55 21.33 13.24
CA ALA A 71 8.44 20.27 12.77
C ALA A 71 9.44 19.79 13.83
N ARG A 72 9.69 20.60 14.86
CA ARG A 72 10.73 20.37 15.88
C ARG A 72 10.17 20.23 17.30
N SER A 73 8.85 20.22 17.44
CA SER A 73 8.20 20.24 18.76
C SER A 73 8.17 18.85 19.37
N VAL A 74 8.94 18.65 20.45
CA VAL A 74 8.90 17.40 21.25
C VAL A 74 7.55 17.16 21.93
N ILE A 75 6.74 18.22 22.11
CA ILE A 75 5.39 18.08 22.68
C ILE A 75 4.48 17.33 21.70
N LEU A 76 4.70 17.50 20.39
CA LEU A 76 3.89 16.84 19.37
C LEU A 76 4.24 15.35 19.22
N ASP A 77 5.34 14.87 19.78
CA ASP A 77 5.61 13.42 19.87
C ASP A 77 4.57 12.70 20.77
N ALA A 78 3.98 13.43 21.71
CA ALA A 78 2.90 12.94 22.57
C ALA A 78 1.52 13.01 21.90
N ASP A 79 1.38 13.74 20.79
CA ASP A 79 0.13 13.84 20.05
C ASP A 79 -0.11 12.56 19.23
N PRO A 80 -1.22 11.83 19.46
CA PRO A 80 -1.55 10.61 18.74
C PRO A 80 -1.68 10.76 17.22
N VAL A 81 -2.00 11.97 16.74
CA VAL A 81 -2.26 12.22 15.30
C VAL A 81 -1.09 12.85 14.56
N SER A 82 -0.04 13.24 15.28
CA SER A 82 1.18 13.79 14.71
C SER A 82 2.08 12.71 14.10
N GLY A 83 3.03 13.14 13.27
CA GLY A 83 3.98 12.24 12.60
C GLY A 83 3.45 11.67 11.29
N SER A 84 4.04 10.56 10.89
CA SER A 84 3.89 9.93 9.59
C SER A 84 4.34 8.46 9.66
N MET A 85 3.84 7.65 8.72
CA MET A 85 4.51 6.39 8.39
C MET A 85 5.76 6.69 7.58
N ARG A 86 6.80 5.86 7.75
CA ARG A 86 8.03 5.99 6.96
C ARG A 86 7.81 5.40 5.58
N GLU A 87 8.32 6.10 4.57
CA GLU A 87 8.34 5.61 3.19
C GLU A 87 9.21 4.35 3.08
N PRO A 88 8.82 3.32 2.30
CA PRO A 88 9.57 2.07 2.18
C PRO A 88 11.04 2.27 1.82
N ALA A 89 11.34 3.09 0.81
CA ALA A 89 12.71 3.36 0.38
C ALA A 89 13.54 4.05 1.48
N LEU A 90 12.95 5.00 2.20
CA LEU A 90 13.62 5.71 3.29
C LEU A 90 13.90 4.80 4.49
N LYS A 91 13.06 3.80 4.78
CA LYS A 91 13.33 2.79 5.82
C LYS A 91 14.64 2.06 5.52
N ILE A 92 14.83 1.61 4.29
CA ILE A 92 16.03 0.90 3.85
C ILE A 92 17.24 1.81 3.89
N ILE A 93 17.17 3.00 3.27
CA ILE A 93 18.29 3.94 3.25
C ILE A 93 18.71 4.34 4.67
N SER A 94 17.75 4.62 5.55
CA SER A 94 18.02 4.92 6.95
C SER A 94 18.69 3.75 7.67
N PHE A 95 18.25 2.51 7.40
CA PHE A 95 18.83 1.32 8.00
C PHE A 95 20.25 1.06 7.51
N LEU A 96 20.50 1.14 6.20
CA LEU A 96 21.83 0.99 5.61
C LEU A 96 22.82 2.02 6.21
N ARG A 97 22.39 3.27 6.38
CA ARG A 97 23.22 4.31 7.01
C ARG A 97 23.46 4.04 8.50
N ALA A 98 22.41 3.67 9.23
CA ALA A 98 22.49 3.41 10.67
C ALA A 98 23.35 2.18 11.00
N MET A 99 23.29 1.16 10.15
CA MET A 99 23.99 -0.12 10.32
C MET A 99 25.33 -0.17 9.58
N GLU A 100 25.88 0.99 9.24
CA GLU A 100 27.21 1.17 8.63
C GLU A 100 27.41 0.26 7.42
N PHE A 101 26.50 0.32 6.46
CA PHE A 101 26.60 -0.47 5.24
C PHE A 101 27.87 -0.10 4.45
N VAL A 102 28.59 -1.13 4.01
CA VAL A 102 29.72 -1.01 3.10
C VAL A 102 29.45 -1.79 1.82
N LYS A 103 29.72 -1.14 0.68
CA LYS A 103 29.72 -1.81 -0.62
C LYS A 103 30.97 -2.69 -0.72
N LEU A 104 30.84 -3.89 -1.27
CA LEU A 104 31.97 -4.78 -1.51
C LEU A 104 32.53 -4.59 -2.92
N GLU A 105 33.86 -4.74 -3.06
CA GLU A 105 34.61 -4.32 -4.25
C GLU A 105 34.18 -4.97 -5.56
N GLN A 106 33.63 -6.19 -5.54
CA GLN A 106 33.28 -6.90 -6.78
C GLN A 106 32.02 -6.35 -7.48
N SER A 107 31.55 -5.17 -7.06
CA SER A 107 30.29 -4.57 -7.50
C SER A 107 30.51 -3.10 -7.82
N PRO A 108 30.79 -2.73 -9.09
CA PRO A 108 31.01 -1.33 -9.45
C PRO A 108 29.78 -0.46 -9.17
N GLN A 109 28.57 -1.02 -9.29
CA GLN A 109 27.30 -0.38 -8.97
C GLN A 109 26.49 -1.23 -7.98
N LEU A 110 25.88 -0.57 -7.00
CA LEU A 110 24.92 -1.20 -6.09
C LEU A 110 23.54 -1.13 -6.72
N ARG A 111 22.99 -2.27 -7.12
CA ARG A 111 21.60 -2.38 -7.57
C ARG A 111 20.75 -2.99 -6.47
N ILE A 112 19.65 -2.29 -6.16
CA ILE A 112 18.64 -2.69 -5.18
C ILE A 112 17.36 -2.95 -5.97
N ARG A 113 16.72 -4.10 -5.71
CA ARG A 113 15.44 -4.49 -6.27
C ARG A 113 14.31 -3.81 -5.50
N TRP A 114 14.01 -2.57 -5.89
CA TRP A 114 13.01 -1.76 -5.22
C TRP A 114 11.56 -2.17 -5.57
N GLU A 115 11.38 -2.99 -6.59
CA GLU A 115 10.07 -3.46 -7.04
C GLU A 115 9.35 -4.28 -5.96
N GLU A 116 10.10 -5.01 -5.12
CA GLU A 116 9.53 -5.89 -4.08
C GLU A 116 9.07 -5.15 -2.83
N ILE A 117 9.40 -3.87 -2.67
CA ILE A 117 9.16 -3.10 -1.43
C ILE A 117 8.14 -1.96 -1.64
N GLY A 118 7.39 -2.01 -2.74
CA GLY A 118 6.29 -1.09 -3.03
C GLY A 118 6.71 0.35 -3.39
N ASN A 119 7.99 0.60 -3.64
CA ASN A 119 8.48 1.94 -4.00
C ASN A 119 9.75 1.86 -4.86
N LEU A 120 9.56 1.71 -6.18
CA LEU A 120 10.64 1.71 -7.17
C LEU A 120 11.01 3.16 -7.56
N PRO A 121 12.20 3.68 -7.20
CA PRO A 121 12.60 5.02 -7.57
C PRO A 121 12.45 5.28 -9.07
N TYR A 122 11.89 6.43 -9.42
CA TYR A 122 11.58 6.86 -10.80
C TYR A 122 10.46 6.09 -11.52
N ASN A 123 9.76 5.17 -10.86
CA ASN A 123 8.65 4.44 -11.45
C ASN A 123 7.37 4.61 -10.62
N ALA A 124 6.90 5.85 -10.49
CA ALA A 124 5.61 6.11 -9.86
C ALA A 124 4.47 5.67 -10.78
N ASP A 125 3.52 4.90 -10.26
CA ASP A 125 2.34 4.41 -10.99
C ASP A 125 1.40 5.53 -11.46
N SER A 126 1.61 6.75 -10.97
CA SER A 126 0.82 7.92 -11.29
C SER A 126 1.70 9.14 -11.53
N VAL A 127 1.26 10.01 -12.44
CA VAL A 127 1.80 11.37 -12.63
C VAL A 127 1.69 12.23 -11.36
N PHE A 128 0.90 11.80 -10.36
CA PHE A 128 0.74 12.48 -9.08
C PHE A 128 1.78 12.07 -8.02
N GLY A 129 2.67 11.12 -8.35
CA GLY A 129 3.72 10.58 -7.49
C GLY A 129 3.41 9.18 -6.95
N PHE A 130 4.28 8.67 -6.08
CA PHE A 130 4.15 7.33 -5.46
C PHE A 130 2.97 7.20 -4.49
N PHE A 131 2.52 8.33 -3.93
CA PHE A 131 1.50 8.34 -2.91
C PHE A 131 0.48 9.43 -3.19
N GLU A 132 -0.79 9.09 -3.01
CA GLU A 132 -1.88 10.05 -3.02
C GLU A 132 -1.85 10.88 -1.73
N ASP A 133 -1.79 12.21 -1.85
CA ASP A 133 -1.60 13.12 -0.71
C ASP A 133 -2.79 13.15 0.26
N ALA A 134 -3.94 12.66 -0.20
CA ALA A 134 -5.19 12.53 0.54
C ALA A 134 -5.48 11.09 1.01
N TYR A 135 -4.56 10.13 0.79
CA TYR A 135 -4.80 8.74 1.18
C TYR A 135 -4.86 8.60 2.70
N ALA A 136 -5.95 8.01 3.21
CA ALA A 136 -6.16 7.76 4.64
C ALA A 136 -6.24 6.25 4.99
N GLY A 137 -6.47 5.38 4.00
CA GLY A 137 -6.77 3.95 4.18
C GLY A 137 -8.08 3.70 4.92
N SER A 138 -8.37 2.43 5.23
CA SER A 138 -9.54 2.00 6.01
C SER A 138 -9.46 2.27 7.51
N ASN A 139 -8.42 2.89 8.05
CA ASN A 139 -8.31 3.00 9.51
C ASN A 139 -9.07 4.21 10.07
N ASN A 140 -9.09 4.34 11.40
CA ASN A 140 -9.69 5.47 12.12
C ASN A 140 -9.19 6.85 11.65
N LEU A 141 -8.13 6.91 10.82
CA LEU A 141 -7.65 8.12 10.17
C LEU A 141 -8.73 8.79 9.31
N ALA A 142 -9.44 8.04 8.45
CA ALA A 142 -10.44 8.64 7.55
C ALA A 142 -11.60 9.28 8.35
N LEU A 143 -12.08 8.59 9.39
CA LEU A 143 -13.09 9.11 10.33
C LEU A 143 -12.58 10.36 11.06
N ALA A 144 -11.30 10.38 11.43
CA ALA A 144 -10.64 11.53 12.06
C ALA A 144 -10.25 12.64 11.06
N LYS A 145 -10.54 12.47 9.76
CA LYS A 145 -10.13 13.37 8.66
C LYS A 145 -8.62 13.57 8.58
N LEU A 146 -7.88 12.52 8.91
CA LEU A 146 -6.43 12.44 8.82
C LEU A 146 -6.02 11.62 7.60
N VAL A 147 -4.80 11.86 7.14
CA VAL A 147 -4.19 11.17 6.01
C VAL A 147 -2.89 10.49 6.45
N SER A 148 -2.52 9.43 5.73
CA SER A 148 -1.20 8.80 5.79
C SER A 148 -0.81 8.36 4.38
N PRO A 149 -0.33 9.30 3.54
CA PRO A 149 -0.01 9.02 2.14
C PRO A 149 0.85 7.78 1.95
N GLU A 150 1.86 7.59 2.81
CA GLU A 150 2.83 6.50 2.73
C GLU A 150 2.20 5.10 2.90
N LYS A 151 1.02 5.02 3.55
CA LYS A 151 0.28 3.75 3.69
C LYS A 151 -0.19 3.20 2.35
N SER A 152 -0.35 4.05 1.32
CA SER A 152 -0.82 3.58 0.01
C SER A 152 0.14 2.61 -0.67
N ALA A 153 1.41 2.57 -0.24
CA ALA A 153 2.43 1.64 -0.73
C ALA A 153 2.75 0.50 0.26
N ILE A 154 2.09 0.48 1.41
CA ILE A 154 2.31 -0.51 2.46
C ILE A 154 1.08 -1.41 2.50
N ASP A 155 1.20 -2.63 1.99
CA ASP A 155 0.17 -3.67 2.03
C ASP A 155 0.79 -4.99 2.53
N SER A 156 0.01 -6.07 2.54
CA SER A 156 0.47 -7.38 2.99
C SER A 156 1.66 -7.91 2.18
N VAL A 157 1.68 -7.69 0.87
CA VAL A 157 2.78 -8.11 0.00
C VAL A 157 4.03 -7.30 0.33
N SER A 158 3.94 -5.98 0.26
CA SER A 158 5.12 -5.12 0.43
C SER A 158 5.66 -5.16 1.87
N THR A 159 4.80 -5.44 2.86
CA THR A 159 5.22 -5.68 4.25
C THR A 159 6.03 -6.97 4.36
N ILE A 160 5.54 -8.09 3.84
CA ILE A 160 6.24 -9.38 3.93
C ILE A 160 7.53 -9.36 3.10
N SER A 161 7.47 -8.87 1.87
CA SER A 161 8.64 -8.72 1.02
C SER A 161 9.69 -7.81 1.67
N PHE A 162 9.29 -6.69 2.30
CA PHE A 162 10.22 -5.86 3.07
C PHE A 162 10.90 -6.63 4.20
N LEU A 163 10.13 -7.39 5.00
CA LEU A 163 10.69 -8.14 6.12
C LEU A 163 11.63 -9.27 5.66
N ASN A 164 11.28 -10.00 4.60
CA ASN A 164 12.12 -11.02 3.97
C ASN A 164 13.42 -10.38 3.46
N ALA A 165 13.30 -9.29 2.70
CA ALA A 165 14.42 -8.61 2.07
C ALA A 165 15.41 -8.02 3.08
N MET A 166 14.90 -7.40 4.14
CA MET A 166 15.73 -6.87 5.22
C MET A 166 16.34 -7.97 6.09
N SER A 167 15.63 -9.09 6.29
CA SER A 167 16.20 -10.26 6.98
C SER A 167 17.34 -10.88 6.17
N SER A 168 17.17 -11.00 4.84
CA SER A 168 18.23 -11.47 3.94
C SER A 168 19.43 -10.50 3.94
N LEU A 169 19.19 -9.19 3.93
CA LEU A 169 20.24 -8.17 4.05
C LEU A 169 21.05 -8.33 5.34
N ILE A 170 20.40 -8.55 6.48
CA ILE A 170 21.07 -8.68 7.78
C ILE A 170 21.97 -9.92 7.83
N GLU A 171 21.55 -11.04 7.24
CA GLU A 171 22.28 -12.31 7.35
C GLU A 171 23.28 -12.54 6.22
N ASN A 172 22.95 -12.10 5.01
CA ASN A 172 23.69 -12.40 3.77
C ASN A 172 24.20 -11.15 3.04
N GLY A 173 23.82 -9.96 3.48
CA GLY A 173 24.06 -8.72 2.74
C GLY A 173 23.18 -8.62 1.48
N ILE A 174 23.58 -7.78 0.53
CA ILE A 174 22.81 -7.53 -0.69
C ILE A 174 22.95 -8.70 -1.67
N THR A 175 21.95 -9.58 -1.69
CA THR A 175 21.82 -10.76 -2.58
C THR A 175 20.37 -10.94 -3.02
N SER A 176 20.10 -11.71 -4.08
CA SER A 176 18.73 -12.08 -4.48
C SER A 176 18.10 -13.21 -3.64
N CYS A 177 18.85 -13.80 -2.71
CA CYS A 177 18.41 -15.02 -2.03
C CYS A 177 17.41 -14.72 -0.92
N TYR A 178 16.44 -15.63 -0.75
CA TYR A 178 15.42 -15.57 0.31
C TYR A 178 14.65 -14.24 0.33
N GLY A 179 14.22 -13.78 -0.86
CA GLY A 179 13.53 -12.49 -1.03
C GLY A 179 14.44 -11.27 -0.87
N GLY A 180 15.75 -11.43 -1.07
CA GLY A 180 16.74 -10.37 -0.84
C GLY A 180 16.75 -9.25 -1.89
N LEU A 181 17.30 -8.10 -1.48
CA LEU A 181 17.32 -6.85 -2.25
C LEU A 181 18.29 -6.82 -3.45
N GLY A 182 19.13 -7.83 -3.64
CA GLY A 182 20.16 -7.83 -4.69
C GLY A 182 19.68 -8.39 -6.03
N ASP A 183 20.42 -8.10 -7.10
CA ASP A 183 20.22 -8.76 -8.40
C ASP A 183 20.43 -10.28 -8.31
N ARG A 184 19.87 -11.01 -9.30
CA ARG A 184 20.03 -12.46 -9.42
C ARG A 184 21.50 -12.87 -9.29
N THR A 185 21.78 -13.73 -8.31
CA THR A 185 23.10 -14.34 -8.11
C THR A 185 23.25 -15.57 -9.00
N THR A 186 24.46 -15.86 -9.47
CA THR A 186 24.75 -17.07 -10.27
C THR A 186 24.89 -18.33 -9.40
N LEU A 187 24.94 -18.20 -8.06
CA LEU A 187 24.93 -19.33 -7.14
C LEU A 187 23.54 -19.65 -6.61
N GLU A 188 23.37 -20.94 -6.34
CA GLU A 188 22.23 -21.50 -5.63
C GLU A 188 22.12 -20.96 -4.20
N CYS A 189 20.93 -20.47 -3.85
CA CYS A 189 20.71 -19.81 -2.56
C CYS A 189 20.96 -20.71 -1.34
N TRP A 190 20.77 -22.02 -1.46
CA TRP A 190 21.03 -22.96 -0.36
C TRP A 190 22.49 -22.93 0.14
N ARG A 191 23.44 -22.46 -0.69
CA ARG A 191 24.85 -22.29 -0.28
C ARG A 191 25.03 -21.23 0.80
N PHE A 192 24.07 -20.31 0.99
CA PHE A 192 24.08 -19.35 2.09
C PHE A 192 23.66 -19.95 3.45
N ASN A 193 23.02 -21.13 3.47
CA ASN A 193 22.45 -21.74 4.69
C ASN A 193 23.37 -22.74 5.43
N GLN A 194 24.55 -23.10 4.91
CA GLN A 194 25.39 -24.18 5.48
C GLN A 194 26.51 -23.73 6.43
N GLY A 195 26.34 -22.63 7.18
CA GLY A 195 27.29 -22.29 8.25
C GLY A 195 28.75 -22.16 7.80
N PHE A 196 28.99 -21.49 6.67
CA PHE A 196 30.32 -21.41 6.06
C PHE A 196 31.33 -20.62 6.90
N ASP A 197 32.41 -21.31 7.26
CA ASP A 197 33.57 -20.88 8.04
C ASP A 197 34.63 -20.13 7.23
N SER A 198 34.23 -19.35 6.21
CA SER A 198 35.17 -18.39 5.61
C SER A 198 34.46 -17.13 5.15
N SER A 199 34.86 -15.99 5.70
CA SER A 199 34.42 -14.64 5.34
C SER A 199 34.55 -14.34 3.84
N ASN A 200 35.40 -15.09 3.13
CA ASN A 200 35.70 -14.87 1.72
C ASN A 200 34.54 -15.18 0.76
N ASP A 201 33.69 -16.18 1.03
CA ASP A 201 32.64 -16.56 0.06
C ASP A 201 31.35 -15.73 0.18
N LYS A 202 30.99 -15.28 1.39
CA LYS A 202 29.92 -14.27 1.58
C LYS A 202 30.30 -12.94 0.95
N ASP A 203 31.54 -12.50 1.20
CA ASP A 203 32.03 -11.22 0.69
C ASP A 203 32.32 -11.23 -0.81
N ARG A 204 32.45 -12.41 -1.45
CA ARG A 204 32.64 -12.55 -2.91
C ARG A 204 31.36 -12.38 -3.72
N GLN A 205 30.19 -12.49 -3.09
CA GLN A 205 28.92 -12.63 -3.80
C GLN A 205 27.82 -11.70 -3.31
N SER A 206 27.97 -11.19 -2.09
CA SER A 206 27.18 -10.07 -1.63
C SER A 206 27.65 -8.78 -2.28
N ARG A 207 26.73 -7.92 -2.70
CA ARG A 207 27.08 -6.59 -3.26
C ARG A 207 27.46 -5.59 -2.17
N GLY A 208 27.20 -5.93 -0.91
CA GLY A 208 27.54 -5.12 0.26
C GLY A 208 27.00 -5.73 1.55
N LYS A 209 27.57 -5.33 2.68
CA LYS A 209 27.24 -5.86 4.01
C LYS A 209 27.12 -4.77 5.05
N LEU A 210 26.50 -5.11 6.18
CA LEU A 210 26.43 -4.25 7.37
C LEU A 210 27.69 -4.47 8.22
N THR A 211 28.33 -3.40 8.69
CA THR A 211 29.52 -3.50 9.55
C THR A 211 29.36 -2.86 10.92
N PHE A 212 28.14 -2.44 11.27
CA PHE A 212 27.87 -1.80 12.55
C PHE A 212 28.27 -2.70 13.74
N LEU A 213 29.07 -2.11 14.64
CA LEU A 213 29.45 -2.71 15.91
C LEU A 213 29.00 -1.80 17.05
N PRO A 214 28.18 -2.30 18.00
CA PRO A 214 27.82 -1.54 19.19
C PRO A 214 29.06 -1.16 20.01
N LYS A 215 29.00 -0.04 20.73
CA LYS A 215 30.13 0.41 21.55
C LYS A 215 30.43 -0.49 22.74
N ARG A 216 29.41 -1.19 23.24
CA ARG A 216 29.44 -2.10 24.40
C ARG A 216 28.64 -3.36 24.10
N PRO A 217 29.13 -4.26 23.23
CA PRO A 217 28.40 -5.46 22.84
C PRO A 217 28.12 -6.42 24.01
N GLU A 218 28.87 -6.32 25.10
CA GLU A 218 28.67 -7.11 26.32
C GLU A 218 27.47 -6.66 27.17
N ASP A 219 26.94 -5.45 26.94
CA ASP A 219 25.86 -4.86 27.75
C ASP A 219 24.59 -4.64 26.90
N GLY A 220 23.69 -5.63 26.92
CA GLY A 220 22.44 -5.59 26.17
C GLY A 220 21.60 -4.33 26.40
N ILE A 221 21.63 -3.71 27.59
CA ILE A 221 20.91 -2.45 27.86
C ILE A 221 21.48 -1.33 26.99
N LYS A 222 22.81 -1.26 26.89
CA LYS A 222 23.51 -0.22 26.13
C LYS A 222 23.35 -0.46 24.63
N VAL A 223 23.46 -1.70 24.18
CA VAL A 223 23.24 -2.06 22.77
C VAL A 223 21.83 -1.68 22.32
N VAL A 224 20.79 -2.11 23.06
CA VAL A 224 19.40 -1.78 22.72
C VAL A 224 19.17 -0.27 22.73
N ARG A 225 19.74 0.47 23.69
CA ARG A 225 19.61 1.93 23.74
C ARG A 225 20.30 2.62 22.56
N GLU A 226 21.48 2.17 22.17
CA GLU A 226 22.22 2.68 21.01
C GLU A 226 21.43 2.46 19.72
N MET A 227 20.96 1.22 19.48
CA MET A 227 20.16 0.91 18.30
C MET A 227 18.79 1.60 18.31
N ALA A 228 18.14 1.75 19.48
CA ALA A 228 16.89 2.50 19.58
C ALA A 228 17.06 3.97 19.18
N LEU A 229 18.19 4.59 19.53
CA LEU A 229 18.51 5.94 19.07
C LEU A 229 18.69 5.97 17.55
N LEU A 230 19.48 5.06 16.99
CA LEU A 230 19.81 5.03 15.56
C LEU A 230 18.61 4.70 14.66
N LEU A 231 17.77 3.73 15.06
CA LEU A 231 16.71 3.19 14.20
C LEU A 231 15.34 3.83 14.46
N THR A 232 15.07 4.26 15.69
CA THR A 232 13.74 4.79 16.09
C THR A 232 13.76 6.25 16.54
N GLY A 233 14.93 6.90 16.54
CA GLY A 233 15.08 8.25 17.09
C GLY A 233 14.92 8.32 18.61
N GLY A 234 15.06 7.18 19.30
CA GLY A 234 14.87 7.07 20.75
C GLY A 234 13.42 6.95 21.21
N ARG A 235 12.46 6.79 20.29
CA ARG A 235 11.01 6.71 20.61
C ARG A 235 10.55 5.36 21.18
N MET A 236 11.40 4.34 21.09
CA MET A 236 11.05 2.98 21.52
C MET A 236 10.63 2.92 23.00
N ASN A 237 9.47 2.30 23.24
CA ASN A 237 8.90 2.17 24.58
C ASN A 237 9.72 1.24 25.50
N LYS A 238 9.44 1.27 26.80
CA LYS A 238 10.17 0.48 27.81
C LYS A 238 9.94 -1.02 27.67
N SER A 239 8.71 -1.44 27.35
CA SER A 239 8.36 -2.87 27.22
C SER A 239 9.14 -3.53 26.08
N SER A 240 9.10 -2.92 24.89
CA SER A 240 9.85 -3.41 23.73
C SER A 240 11.35 -3.44 23.99
N ARG A 241 11.91 -2.42 24.67
CA ARG A 241 13.34 -2.43 25.04
C ARG A 241 13.70 -3.59 25.96
N ASN A 242 12.87 -3.89 26.95
CA ASN A 242 13.09 -5.01 27.86
C ASN A 242 13.04 -6.35 27.11
N LEU A 243 12.07 -6.53 26.20
CA LEU A 243 11.96 -7.73 25.38
C LEU A 243 13.19 -7.92 24.48
N LEU A 244 13.59 -6.87 23.75
CA LEU A 244 14.78 -6.88 22.90
C LEU A 244 16.06 -7.13 23.69
N GLN A 245 16.18 -6.58 24.90
CA GLN A 245 17.32 -6.82 25.79
C GLN A 245 17.39 -8.28 26.22
N SER A 246 16.27 -8.88 26.62
CA SER A 246 16.22 -10.30 27.00
C SER A 246 16.62 -11.20 25.83
N ALA A 247 16.06 -10.96 24.65
CA ALA A 247 16.38 -11.71 23.44
C ALA A 247 17.86 -11.56 23.04
N TYR A 248 18.41 -10.35 23.13
CA TYR A 248 19.82 -10.08 22.87
C TYR A 248 20.73 -10.86 23.82
N ASN A 249 20.48 -10.76 25.14
CA ASN A 249 21.31 -11.42 26.14
C ASN A 249 21.26 -12.95 26.01
N GLU A 250 20.08 -13.51 25.71
CA GLU A 250 19.92 -14.94 25.48
C GLU A 250 20.75 -15.41 24.27
N GLU A 251 20.68 -14.68 23.15
CA GLU A 251 21.43 -15.04 21.93
C GLU A 251 22.94 -14.79 22.09
N LEU A 252 23.33 -13.75 22.83
CA LEU A 252 24.72 -13.44 23.15
C LEU A 252 25.37 -14.61 23.89
N ILE A 253 24.68 -15.19 24.87
CA ILE A 253 25.16 -16.36 25.61
C ILE A 253 25.23 -17.59 24.71
N LYS A 254 24.25 -17.79 23.83
CA LYS A 254 24.14 -19.00 22.99
C LYS A 254 25.09 -19.03 21.80
N LYS A 255 25.29 -17.89 21.13
CA LYS A 255 25.97 -17.82 19.83
C LYS A 255 26.94 -16.64 19.67
N GLY A 256 27.15 -15.86 20.72
CA GLY A 256 28.07 -14.73 20.71
C GLY A 256 27.50 -13.44 20.10
N SER A 257 28.32 -12.39 20.16
CA SER A 257 27.92 -11.01 19.87
C SER A 257 27.36 -10.83 18.45
N ASP A 258 27.99 -11.43 17.45
CA ASP A 258 27.58 -11.24 16.05
C ASP A 258 26.16 -11.76 15.77
N ALA A 259 25.84 -12.94 16.32
CA ALA A 259 24.49 -13.52 16.20
C ALA A 259 23.46 -12.68 16.98
N ALA A 260 23.82 -12.20 18.18
CA ALA A 260 22.97 -11.36 19.00
C ALA A 260 22.67 -10.01 18.33
N ILE A 261 23.67 -9.38 17.69
CA ILE A 261 23.49 -8.13 16.93
C ILE A 261 22.55 -8.35 15.74
N ARG A 262 22.76 -9.42 14.95
CA ARG A 262 21.87 -9.75 13.82
C ARG A 262 20.44 -10.07 14.27
N LEU A 263 20.26 -10.76 15.40
CA LEU A 263 18.94 -10.96 16.01
C LEU A 263 18.29 -9.62 16.35
N LEU A 264 19.02 -8.74 17.04
CA LEU A 264 18.51 -7.46 17.47
C LEU A 264 18.14 -6.56 16.29
N GLN A 265 18.97 -6.52 15.24
CA GLN A 265 18.67 -5.82 13.99
C GLN A 265 17.33 -6.25 13.40
N ARG A 266 17.01 -7.54 13.39
CA ARG A 266 15.71 -8.06 12.91
C ARG A 266 14.57 -7.66 13.83
N LEU A 267 14.73 -7.79 15.14
CA LEU A 267 13.67 -7.44 16.09
C LEU A 267 13.27 -5.95 15.99
N PHE A 268 14.22 -5.05 15.68
CA PHE A 268 13.90 -3.66 15.39
C PHE A 268 12.99 -3.49 14.16
N LEU A 269 13.12 -4.34 13.14
CA LEU A 269 12.24 -4.34 11.95
C LEU A 269 10.82 -4.80 12.25
N TYR A 270 10.55 -5.36 13.44
CA TYR A 270 9.19 -5.73 13.84
C TYR A 270 8.54 -4.67 14.73
N THR A 271 9.25 -3.58 15.04
CA THR A 271 8.77 -2.55 15.98
C THR A 271 8.03 -1.43 15.27
N PRO A 272 6.83 -1.01 15.75
CA PRO A 272 6.10 0.11 15.17
C PRO A 272 6.88 1.42 15.07
N GLU A 273 7.78 1.68 16.02
CA GLU A 273 8.61 2.89 16.07
C GLU A 273 9.72 2.92 15.00
N TYR A 274 10.07 1.78 14.38
CA TYR A 274 10.92 1.75 13.21
C TYR A 274 10.16 2.12 11.93
N HIS A 275 8.85 1.86 11.88
CA HIS A 275 8.02 2.09 10.68
C HIS A 275 7.23 3.40 10.70
N SER A 276 7.19 4.09 11.83
CA SER A 276 6.47 5.35 11.99
C SER A 276 7.32 6.39 12.74
N THR A 277 6.85 7.64 12.77
CA THR A 277 7.51 8.73 13.49
C THR A 277 6.87 9.05 14.85
N GLY A 278 5.85 8.31 15.27
CA GLY A 278 5.17 8.52 16.54
C GLY A 278 5.61 7.59 17.68
N ILE A 279 5.11 7.87 18.88
CA ILE A 279 5.34 7.04 20.07
C ILE A 279 4.28 5.93 20.13
N PHE A 280 4.74 4.68 20.18
CA PHE A 280 3.90 3.50 20.40
C PHE A 280 3.73 3.22 21.90
N ARG A 281 2.50 3.05 22.37
CA ARG A 281 2.18 2.80 23.78
C ARG A 281 1.36 1.52 23.94
N PRO A 282 2.00 0.35 24.07
CA PRO A 282 1.30 -0.91 24.27
C PRO A 282 0.61 -0.94 25.63
N ASN A 283 -0.57 -1.56 25.72
CA ASN A 283 -1.34 -1.74 26.95
C ASN A 283 -1.05 -3.08 27.66
N GLY A 284 -0.24 -3.95 27.05
CA GLY A 284 0.17 -5.24 27.61
C GLY A 284 -0.68 -6.44 27.17
N PHE A 285 -1.81 -6.22 26.49
CA PHE A 285 -2.64 -7.29 25.94
C PHE A 285 -2.24 -7.59 24.49
N GLU A 286 -2.16 -8.88 24.15
CA GLU A 286 -1.99 -9.31 22.77
C GLU A 286 -3.22 -8.94 21.93
N ARG A 287 -3.02 -8.71 20.63
CA ARG A 287 -4.16 -8.48 19.74
C ARG A 287 -4.84 -9.81 19.45
N GLU A 288 -6.15 -9.75 19.30
CA GLU A 288 -6.93 -10.90 18.84
C GLU A 288 -6.40 -11.39 17.49
N SER A 289 -6.19 -12.71 17.39
CA SER A 289 -5.86 -13.38 16.14
C SER A 289 -7.01 -13.20 15.15
N ASN A 290 -6.71 -13.06 13.87
CA ASN A 290 -7.73 -12.93 12.82
C ASN A 290 -8.27 -14.29 12.33
N GLU A 291 -8.22 -15.31 13.19
CA GLU A 291 -8.81 -16.63 12.94
C GLU A 291 -10.26 -16.46 12.45
N PRO A 292 -10.63 -17.09 11.32
CA PRO A 292 -11.98 -17.03 10.82
C PRO A 292 -12.96 -17.52 11.90
N SER A 293 -14.02 -16.75 12.17
CA SER A 293 -15.06 -17.12 13.12
C SER A 293 -16.43 -16.91 12.47
N GLY A 294 -17.26 -17.95 12.50
CA GLY A 294 -18.59 -17.97 11.87
C GLY A 294 -19.09 -19.40 11.66
N SER A 295 -20.34 -19.54 11.25
CA SER A 295 -20.90 -20.81 10.79
C SER A 295 -20.78 -20.92 9.28
N PHE A 296 -20.37 -22.09 8.79
CA PHE A 296 -20.25 -22.38 7.36
C PHE A 296 -21.08 -23.63 7.02
N GLU A 297 -21.93 -23.53 5.99
CA GLU A 297 -22.59 -24.66 5.34
C GLU A 297 -22.10 -24.75 3.88
N GLU A 298 -21.75 -25.94 3.41
CA GLU A 298 -21.00 -26.18 2.17
C GLU A 298 -21.77 -25.83 0.89
N GLU A 299 -23.10 -25.80 0.96
CA GLU A 299 -23.96 -25.41 -0.15
C GLU A 299 -24.11 -23.88 -0.31
N ASP A 300 -23.54 -23.06 0.59
CA ASP A 300 -23.76 -21.60 0.67
C ASP A 300 -22.56 -20.72 0.22
N TYR A 301 -21.53 -21.30 -0.42
CA TYR A 301 -20.38 -20.49 -0.86
C TYR A 301 -20.71 -19.56 -2.04
N LYS A 302 -20.31 -18.29 -1.91
CA LYS A 302 -20.42 -17.30 -2.99
C LYS A 302 -19.13 -16.49 -3.16
N ALA A 303 -18.55 -16.56 -4.35
CA ALA A 303 -17.46 -15.70 -4.78
C ALA A 303 -17.99 -14.49 -5.57
N VAL A 304 -17.55 -13.28 -5.21
CA VAL A 304 -17.79 -12.06 -6.00
C VAL A 304 -16.46 -11.55 -6.52
N VAL A 305 -16.26 -11.60 -7.84
CA VAL A 305 -15.04 -11.09 -8.48
C VAL A 305 -15.27 -9.68 -8.98
N TYR A 306 -14.59 -8.71 -8.36
CA TYR A 306 -14.59 -7.32 -8.81
C TYR A 306 -13.40 -7.08 -9.74
N PHE A 307 -13.68 -6.86 -11.03
CA PHE A 307 -12.65 -6.59 -12.04
C PHE A 307 -12.63 -5.11 -12.42
N PHE A 308 -11.50 -4.44 -12.16
CA PHE A 308 -11.33 -3.01 -12.44
C PHE A 308 -10.22 -2.76 -13.46
N LEU A 309 -10.60 -2.24 -14.63
CA LEU A 309 -9.72 -2.07 -15.78
C LEU A 309 -8.86 -0.79 -15.78
N ASN A 310 -8.93 0.05 -14.74
CA ASN A 310 -8.14 1.27 -14.58
C ASN A 310 -8.01 2.14 -15.85
N GLY A 311 -9.12 2.33 -16.58
CA GLY A 311 -9.16 3.12 -17.83
C GLY A 311 -8.77 2.34 -19.10
N GLY A 312 -8.48 1.04 -19.01
CA GLY A 312 -8.07 0.17 -20.11
C GLY A 312 -9.20 -0.32 -21.03
N ILE A 313 -10.40 0.25 -20.94
CA ILE A 313 -11.52 -0.10 -21.81
C ILE A 313 -12.26 1.14 -22.30
N ASP A 314 -12.48 1.21 -23.61
CA ASP A 314 -13.32 2.22 -24.22
C ASP A 314 -14.78 1.75 -24.20
N GLY A 315 -15.50 2.06 -23.11
CA GLY A 315 -16.88 1.61 -22.91
C GLY A 315 -17.84 2.00 -24.05
N TYR A 316 -17.58 3.13 -24.72
CA TYR A 316 -18.39 3.56 -25.87
C TYR A 316 -18.16 2.71 -27.12
N ASN A 317 -17.05 1.97 -27.19
CA ASN A 317 -16.82 0.95 -28.21
C ASN A 317 -17.13 -0.47 -27.69
N VAL A 318 -17.50 -0.67 -26.42
CA VAL A 318 -17.93 -1.99 -25.90
C VAL A 318 -19.40 -2.24 -26.19
N LEU A 319 -20.25 -1.26 -25.90
CA LEU A 319 -21.70 -1.33 -26.08
C LEU A 319 -22.16 -0.11 -26.90
N ILE A 320 -22.51 -0.33 -28.16
CA ILE A 320 -22.77 0.71 -29.15
C ILE A 320 -24.27 0.75 -29.47
N PRO A 321 -24.95 1.92 -29.40
CA PRO A 321 -26.33 2.02 -29.84
C PRO A 321 -26.42 1.72 -31.34
N HIS A 322 -27.30 0.83 -31.78
CA HIS A 322 -27.31 0.35 -33.17
C HIS A 322 -28.56 0.76 -33.96
N SER A 323 -29.76 0.37 -33.51
CA SER A 323 -31.02 0.61 -34.22
C SER A 323 -32.20 0.67 -33.25
N ASP A 324 -33.39 0.96 -33.79
CA ASP A 324 -34.65 0.95 -33.05
C ASP A 324 -34.65 1.99 -31.93
N CYS A 325 -34.12 3.17 -32.26
CA CYS A 325 -33.82 4.26 -31.33
C CYS A 325 -34.94 5.31 -31.23
N GLY A 326 -36.19 4.89 -31.48
CA GLY A 326 -37.34 5.79 -31.58
C GLY A 326 -37.15 6.83 -32.69
N SER A 327 -37.17 8.12 -32.33
CA SER A 327 -37.08 9.25 -33.27
C SER A 327 -35.66 9.76 -33.54
N LYS A 328 -34.62 9.16 -32.93
CA LYS A 328 -33.23 9.61 -33.06
C LYS A 328 -32.35 8.53 -33.67
N ASP A 329 -31.46 8.88 -34.59
CA ASP A 329 -30.40 7.98 -35.03
C ASP A 329 -29.20 8.07 -34.07
N MET A 330 -29.21 7.24 -33.03
CA MET A 330 -28.14 7.21 -32.03
C MET A 330 -26.83 6.62 -32.56
N PHE A 331 -26.88 5.79 -33.62
CA PHE A 331 -25.67 5.27 -34.24
C PHE A 331 -24.96 6.37 -35.04
N MET A 332 -25.71 7.15 -35.83
CA MET A 332 -25.16 8.32 -36.53
C MET A 332 -24.58 9.35 -35.55
N GLN A 333 -25.23 9.57 -34.41
CA GLN A 333 -24.69 10.43 -33.35
C GLN A 333 -23.36 9.88 -32.80
N TYR A 334 -23.30 8.58 -32.51
CA TYR A 334 -22.09 7.90 -32.09
C TYR A 334 -20.97 8.09 -33.13
N GLU A 335 -21.22 7.83 -34.41
CA GLU A 335 -20.23 8.03 -35.49
C GLU A 335 -19.75 9.48 -35.55
N THR A 336 -20.67 10.44 -35.47
CA THR A 336 -20.34 11.88 -35.53
C THR A 336 -19.44 12.31 -34.37
N VAL A 337 -19.77 11.89 -33.14
CA VAL A 337 -19.02 12.28 -31.94
C VAL A 337 -17.67 11.57 -31.87
N ARG A 338 -17.60 10.32 -32.31
CA ARG A 338 -16.40 9.47 -32.22
C ARG A 338 -15.44 9.67 -33.38
N GLY A 339 -15.92 10.14 -34.53
CA GLY A 339 -15.12 10.39 -35.72
C GLY A 339 -14.38 9.13 -36.17
N SER A 340 -13.07 9.24 -36.37
CA SER A 340 -12.22 8.11 -36.82
C SER A 340 -12.15 6.93 -35.84
N ASN A 341 -12.58 7.11 -34.58
CA ASN A 341 -12.59 6.04 -33.57
C ASN A 341 -13.94 5.28 -33.51
N ALA A 342 -14.89 5.61 -34.38
CA ALA A 342 -16.17 4.92 -34.49
C ALA A 342 -15.99 3.56 -35.17
N LEU A 343 -16.71 2.54 -34.70
CA LEU A 343 -16.81 1.26 -35.38
C LEU A 343 -17.81 1.34 -36.53
N ASN A 344 -17.55 0.60 -37.61
CA ASN A 344 -18.50 0.50 -38.72
C ASN A 344 -19.76 -0.27 -38.28
N LYS A 345 -20.95 0.22 -38.66
CA LYS A 345 -22.23 -0.40 -38.28
C LYS A 345 -22.32 -1.88 -38.62
N GLY A 346 -21.88 -2.26 -39.83
CA GLY A 346 -21.92 -3.64 -40.29
C GLY A 346 -21.02 -4.59 -39.50
N SER A 347 -19.97 -4.08 -38.86
CA SER A 347 -19.06 -4.91 -38.02
C SER A 347 -19.73 -5.49 -36.78
N LEU A 348 -20.86 -4.91 -36.35
CA LEU A 348 -21.62 -5.29 -35.15
C LEU A 348 -22.77 -6.27 -35.44
N SER A 349 -22.99 -6.63 -36.72
CA SER A 349 -24.15 -7.43 -37.16
C SER A 349 -24.27 -8.79 -36.46
N ASN A 350 -23.15 -9.43 -36.14
CA ASN A 350 -23.12 -10.72 -35.43
C ASN A 350 -23.13 -10.59 -33.91
N THR A 351 -23.12 -9.36 -33.38
CA THR A 351 -23.01 -9.07 -31.95
C THR A 351 -24.13 -8.18 -31.42
N LEU A 352 -25.27 -8.18 -32.11
CA LEU A 352 -26.46 -7.45 -31.66
C LEU A 352 -27.10 -8.11 -30.45
N ILE A 353 -27.50 -7.29 -29.48
CA ILE A 353 -28.28 -7.69 -28.31
C ILE A 353 -29.61 -6.94 -28.28
N ASN A 354 -30.64 -7.59 -27.73
CA ASN A 354 -31.96 -7.02 -27.56
C ASN A 354 -32.07 -6.34 -26.18
N ALA A 355 -32.18 -5.03 -26.18
CA ALA A 355 -32.37 -4.17 -25.02
C ALA A 355 -33.77 -3.54 -24.97
N ALA A 356 -34.77 -4.09 -25.65
CA ALA A 356 -36.15 -3.56 -25.65
C ALA A 356 -36.79 -3.52 -24.26
N ALA A 357 -36.35 -4.40 -23.36
CA ALA A 357 -36.77 -4.39 -21.95
C ALA A 357 -36.03 -3.32 -21.12
N SER A 358 -35.04 -2.64 -21.69
CA SER A 358 -34.30 -1.57 -21.03
C SER A 358 -35.04 -0.23 -21.17
N SER A 359 -34.70 0.73 -20.31
CA SER A 359 -35.18 2.11 -20.43
C SER A 359 -34.27 2.98 -21.32
N GLN A 360 -33.46 2.38 -22.20
CA GLN A 360 -32.58 3.11 -23.11
C GLN A 360 -33.34 3.64 -24.32
N VAL A 361 -32.73 4.57 -25.05
CA VAL A 361 -33.34 5.17 -26.26
C VAL A 361 -33.47 4.17 -27.40
N CYS A 362 -32.59 3.16 -27.46
CA CYS A 362 -32.53 2.13 -28.49
C CYS A 362 -32.93 0.77 -27.93
N ASP A 363 -33.68 0.01 -28.71
CA ASP A 363 -33.97 -1.39 -28.39
C ASP A 363 -32.84 -2.33 -28.84
N THR A 364 -32.01 -1.90 -29.80
CA THR A 364 -30.93 -2.73 -30.33
C THR A 364 -29.56 -2.07 -30.10
N PHE A 365 -28.66 -2.81 -29.47
CA PHE A 365 -27.26 -2.43 -29.27
C PHE A 365 -26.34 -3.47 -29.88
N GLY A 366 -25.15 -3.05 -30.33
CA GLY A 366 -24.06 -3.94 -30.73
C GLY A 366 -23.01 -4.04 -29.64
N VAL A 367 -22.57 -5.26 -29.35
CA VAL A 367 -21.41 -5.55 -28.48
C VAL A 367 -20.14 -5.61 -29.35
N HIS A 368 -19.00 -5.15 -28.86
CA HIS A 368 -17.75 -5.21 -29.63
C HIS A 368 -17.41 -6.63 -30.11
N SER A 369 -17.14 -6.80 -31.40
CA SER A 369 -16.97 -8.13 -32.04
C SER A 369 -15.77 -8.93 -31.54
N SER A 370 -14.73 -8.27 -31.02
CA SER A 370 -13.59 -8.93 -30.35
C SER A 370 -13.88 -9.50 -28.96
N ILE A 371 -15.06 -9.26 -28.39
CA ILE A 371 -15.45 -9.78 -27.07
C ILE A 371 -16.82 -10.48 -27.15
N PRO A 372 -16.97 -11.49 -28.03
CA PRO A 372 -18.26 -12.10 -28.34
C PRO A 372 -18.90 -12.80 -27.13
N ILE A 373 -18.09 -13.19 -26.14
CA ILE A 373 -18.55 -13.81 -24.90
C ILE A 373 -19.52 -12.90 -24.11
N LEU A 374 -19.37 -11.58 -24.17
CA LEU A 374 -20.29 -10.67 -23.47
C LEU A 374 -21.69 -10.69 -24.09
N LYS A 375 -21.80 -10.87 -25.41
CA LYS A 375 -23.11 -11.08 -26.04
C LYS A 375 -23.71 -12.40 -25.58
N GLN A 376 -22.93 -13.49 -25.61
CA GLN A 376 -23.41 -14.79 -25.19
C GLN A 376 -23.96 -14.76 -23.76
N LEU A 377 -23.19 -14.20 -22.81
CA LEU A 377 -23.65 -14.07 -21.43
C LEU A 377 -24.90 -13.20 -21.28
N TYR A 378 -25.06 -12.17 -22.11
CA TYR A 378 -26.28 -11.36 -22.10
C TYR A 378 -27.49 -12.14 -22.61
N ASP A 379 -27.33 -12.88 -23.72
CA ASP A 379 -28.40 -13.71 -24.29
C ASP A 379 -28.80 -14.86 -23.34
N ASP A 380 -27.82 -15.42 -22.62
CA ASP A 380 -28.02 -16.48 -21.62
C ASP A 380 -28.67 -15.96 -20.32
N GLY A 381 -28.76 -14.63 -20.14
CA GLY A 381 -29.33 -13.98 -18.95
C GLY A 381 -28.37 -13.82 -17.77
N ASP A 382 -27.08 -14.14 -17.96
CA ASP A 382 -26.03 -14.11 -16.94
C ASP A 382 -25.26 -12.78 -16.86
N LEU A 383 -25.49 -11.87 -17.82
CA LEU A 383 -24.85 -10.54 -17.86
C LEU A 383 -25.87 -9.41 -18.00
N SER A 384 -25.66 -8.34 -17.24
CA SER A 384 -26.37 -7.07 -17.40
C SER A 384 -25.39 -5.93 -17.66
N PHE A 385 -25.70 -5.10 -18.65
CA PHE A 385 -24.98 -3.84 -18.89
C PHE A 385 -25.63 -2.70 -18.12
N VAL A 386 -24.80 -1.89 -17.44
CA VAL A 386 -25.24 -0.63 -16.84
C VAL A 386 -24.58 0.52 -17.61
N ALA A 387 -25.33 1.11 -18.54
CA ALA A 387 -24.88 2.24 -19.35
C ALA A 387 -25.19 3.59 -18.67
N ASN A 388 -24.47 4.65 -19.07
CA ASN A 388 -24.67 6.02 -18.57
C ASN A 388 -24.60 6.15 -17.03
N ALA A 389 -23.86 5.26 -16.38
CA ALA A 389 -23.66 5.29 -14.93
C ALA A 389 -22.45 6.15 -14.55
N GLY A 390 -22.63 6.93 -13.50
CA GLY A 390 -21.59 7.76 -12.90
C GLY A 390 -22.07 8.28 -11.55
N LEU A 391 -21.15 8.72 -10.71
CA LEU A 391 -21.46 9.22 -9.39
C LEU A 391 -21.64 10.74 -9.39
N LEU A 392 -22.76 11.18 -8.83
CA LEU A 392 -23.06 12.58 -8.54
C LEU A 392 -23.60 12.68 -7.12
N ASN A 393 -23.25 13.76 -6.42
CA ASN A 393 -23.84 14.06 -5.11
C ASN A 393 -25.34 14.32 -5.21
N GLU A 394 -25.74 15.05 -6.24
CA GLU A 394 -27.12 15.42 -6.55
C GLU A 394 -27.23 15.82 -8.03
N TYR A 395 -28.44 16.06 -8.52
CA TYR A 395 -28.65 16.59 -9.87
C TYR A 395 -28.10 18.02 -9.99
N VAL A 396 -27.27 18.24 -11.01
CA VAL A 396 -26.59 19.52 -11.24
C VAL A 396 -26.61 19.92 -12.70
N THR A 397 -26.42 21.21 -12.95
CA THR A 397 -26.19 21.85 -14.24
C THR A 397 -24.73 22.31 -14.34
N THR A 398 -24.30 22.76 -15.53
CA THR A 398 -22.98 23.36 -15.72
C THR A 398 -22.74 24.62 -14.87
N LYS A 399 -23.80 25.28 -14.39
CA LYS A 399 -23.71 26.52 -13.62
C LYS A 399 -23.51 26.29 -12.11
N ASP A 400 -24.15 25.26 -11.56
CA ASP A 400 -24.17 24.99 -10.11
C ASP A 400 -23.34 23.76 -9.71
N TYR A 401 -22.78 23.02 -10.68
CA TYR A 401 -21.86 21.89 -10.46
C TYR A 401 -20.81 22.17 -9.37
N ASN A 402 -20.04 23.26 -9.48
CA ASN A 402 -18.95 23.55 -8.54
C ASN A 402 -19.41 23.83 -7.10
N VAL A 403 -20.69 24.18 -6.92
CA VAL A 403 -21.27 24.52 -5.62
C VAL A 403 -21.95 23.31 -4.98
N LYS A 404 -22.67 22.53 -5.80
CA LYS A 404 -23.50 21.41 -5.34
C LYS A 404 -22.79 20.07 -5.31
N THR A 405 -21.71 19.91 -6.08
CA THR A 405 -20.96 18.65 -6.09
C THR A 405 -19.56 18.81 -5.53
N LYS A 406 -19.16 17.80 -4.75
CA LYS A 406 -17.79 17.61 -4.29
C LYS A 406 -17.02 16.72 -5.27
N ILE A 407 -17.72 15.85 -5.98
CA ILE A 407 -17.15 14.95 -7.00
C ILE A 407 -16.57 15.78 -8.14
N LYS A 408 -15.39 15.38 -8.61
CA LYS A 408 -14.68 16.05 -9.71
C LYS A 408 -14.77 15.20 -10.98
N ILE A 409 -15.74 15.50 -11.86
CA ILE A 409 -16.06 14.73 -13.07
C ILE A 409 -15.00 14.76 -14.20
N GLY A 410 -13.87 15.43 -13.98
CA GLY A 410 -12.70 15.42 -14.86
C GLY A 410 -11.41 14.95 -14.17
N ALA A 411 -11.50 14.48 -12.93
CA ALA A 411 -10.36 14.00 -12.17
C ALA A 411 -10.42 12.47 -12.06
N HIS A 412 -9.62 11.78 -12.88
CA HIS A 412 -9.61 10.32 -12.97
C HIS A 412 -9.39 9.63 -11.61
N ASN A 413 -8.49 10.16 -10.78
CA ASN A 413 -8.22 9.61 -9.45
C ASN A 413 -9.46 9.71 -8.55
N ILE A 414 -10.10 10.87 -8.51
CA ILE A 414 -11.31 11.11 -7.70
C ILE A 414 -12.46 10.24 -8.21
N GLN A 415 -12.66 10.15 -9.53
CA GLN A 415 -13.73 9.31 -10.09
C GLN A 415 -13.53 7.83 -9.77
N ARG A 416 -12.30 7.32 -9.89
CA ARG A 416 -11.95 5.95 -9.50
C ARG A 416 -12.26 5.71 -8.03
N ASP A 417 -11.80 6.63 -7.17
CA ASP A 417 -11.96 6.52 -5.73
C ASP A 417 -13.43 6.53 -5.32
N GLU A 418 -14.20 7.48 -5.83
CA GLU A 418 -15.63 7.54 -5.58
C GLU A 418 -16.33 6.29 -6.11
N MET A 419 -15.96 5.77 -7.29
CA MET A 419 -16.54 4.54 -7.85
C MET A 419 -16.29 3.32 -6.96
N MET A 420 -15.08 3.16 -6.41
CA MET A 420 -14.75 2.05 -5.51
C MET A 420 -15.41 2.20 -4.13
N LYS A 421 -15.64 3.44 -3.67
CA LYS A 421 -16.32 3.72 -2.41
C LYS A 421 -17.84 3.62 -2.52
N GLN A 422 -18.46 4.10 -3.60
CA GLN A 422 -19.92 4.29 -3.72
C GLN A 422 -20.49 5.01 -2.47
N ASP A 423 -19.84 6.07 -2.02
CA ASP A 423 -20.20 6.79 -0.79
C ASP A 423 -20.10 8.31 -1.01
N VAL A 424 -20.91 8.81 -1.93
CA VAL A 424 -20.86 10.22 -2.38
C VAL A 424 -21.15 11.20 -1.24
N ALA A 425 -21.90 10.77 -0.22
CA ALA A 425 -22.25 11.56 0.95
C ALA A 425 -21.20 11.48 2.08
N ASP A 426 -20.16 10.66 1.92
CA ASP A 426 -19.10 10.43 2.90
C ASP A 426 -19.65 9.95 4.26
N ILE A 427 -20.67 9.07 4.22
CA ILE A 427 -21.30 8.47 5.41
C ILE A 427 -20.37 7.41 6.02
N HIS A 428 -19.57 6.75 5.17
CA HIS A 428 -18.59 5.74 5.50
C HIS A 428 -17.21 6.13 4.95
N PRO A 429 -16.60 7.20 5.51
CA PRO A 429 -15.38 7.79 4.95
C PRO A 429 -14.25 6.76 4.87
N GLY A 430 -13.62 6.69 3.70
CA GLY A 430 -12.50 5.79 3.42
C GLY A 430 -12.87 4.32 3.23
N LYS A 431 -14.17 3.96 3.20
CA LYS A 431 -14.62 2.57 3.02
C LYS A 431 -15.03 2.27 1.60
N GLY A 432 -14.56 1.14 1.08
CA GLY A 432 -14.97 0.58 -0.19
C GLY A 432 -16.35 -0.08 -0.11
N VAL A 433 -17.08 -0.13 -1.22
CA VAL A 433 -18.40 -0.78 -1.26
C VAL A 433 -18.32 -2.29 -0.96
N GLY A 434 -17.26 -2.95 -1.44
CA GLY A 434 -16.99 -4.35 -1.14
C GLY A 434 -16.62 -4.55 0.33
N GLY A 435 -15.81 -3.65 0.91
CA GLY A 435 -15.48 -3.68 2.33
C GLY A 435 -16.71 -3.55 3.23
N ARG A 436 -17.63 -2.64 2.89
CA ARG A 436 -18.91 -2.50 3.62
C ARG A 436 -19.80 -3.74 3.48
N LEU A 437 -19.79 -4.40 2.33
CA LEU A 437 -20.50 -5.67 2.15
C LEU A 437 -19.93 -6.74 3.09
N LEU A 438 -18.61 -6.86 3.19
CA LEU A 438 -17.95 -7.78 4.12
C LEU A 438 -18.33 -7.49 5.57
N ASP A 439 -18.35 -6.21 5.99
CA ASP A 439 -18.75 -5.83 7.34
C ASP A 439 -20.19 -6.22 7.67
N VAL A 440 -21.13 -6.04 6.73
CA VAL A 440 -22.53 -6.41 6.91
C VAL A 440 -22.66 -7.94 7.03
N LEU A 441 -22.01 -8.69 6.15
CA LEU A 441 -22.06 -10.15 6.17
C LEU A 441 -21.41 -10.73 7.44
N LYS A 442 -20.28 -10.17 7.90
CA LYS A 442 -19.66 -10.55 9.18
C LYS A 442 -20.60 -10.30 10.36
N LYS A 443 -21.32 -9.18 10.38
CA LYS A 443 -22.34 -8.89 11.41
C LYS A 443 -23.51 -9.87 11.40
N LEU A 444 -23.80 -10.47 10.25
CA LEU A 444 -24.79 -11.54 10.09
C LEU A 444 -24.19 -12.94 10.38
N ASN A 445 -23.00 -13.01 10.96
CA ASN A 445 -22.29 -14.24 11.33
C ASN A 445 -21.86 -15.13 10.15
N HIS A 446 -21.71 -14.55 8.95
CA HIS A 446 -21.13 -15.24 7.80
C HIS A 446 -19.60 -15.20 7.84
N LEU A 447 -18.99 -16.30 7.42
CA LEU A 447 -17.56 -16.36 7.12
C LEU A 447 -17.26 -15.53 5.88
N VAL A 448 -16.40 -14.51 6.02
CA VAL A 448 -16.08 -13.59 4.92
C VAL A 448 -14.60 -13.30 4.83
N SER A 449 -14.12 -13.12 3.60
CA SER A 449 -12.76 -12.71 3.31
C SER A 449 -12.74 -11.83 2.06
N GLY A 450 -11.88 -10.82 2.05
CA GLY A 450 -11.64 -9.97 0.90
C GLY A 450 -10.20 -10.11 0.42
N THR A 451 -10.00 -10.51 -0.83
CA THR A 451 -8.67 -10.61 -1.44
C THR A 451 -8.58 -9.70 -2.67
N SER A 452 -7.52 -8.90 -2.74
CA SER A 452 -7.12 -8.10 -3.89
C SER A 452 -5.89 -8.72 -4.54
N VAL A 453 -5.88 -8.79 -5.87
CA VAL A 453 -4.74 -9.27 -6.64
C VAL A 453 -4.08 -8.07 -7.33
N SER A 454 -2.77 -7.92 -7.14
CA SER A 454 -1.94 -6.90 -7.82
C SER A 454 -2.32 -5.43 -7.61
N SER A 455 -3.19 -5.08 -6.66
CA SER A 455 -3.58 -3.69 -6.39
C SER A 455 -3.98 -3.47 -4.94
N GLY A 456 -3.94 -2.21 -4.47
CA GLY A 456 -4.18 -1.83 -3.07
C GLY A 456 -5.63 -1.91 -2.57
N GLY A 457 -6.49 -2.71 -3.20
CA GLY A 457 -7.74 -3.20 -2.60
C GLY A 457 -8.75 -2.15 -2.13
N LYS A 458 -8.72 -0.89 -2.62
CA LYS A 458 -9.55 0.22 -2.10
C LYS A 458 -11.06 -0.11 -2.04
N VAL A 459 -11.57 -0.95 -2.94
CA VAL A 459 -12.96 -1.44 -2.94
C VAL A 459 -13.29 -2.35 -1.75
N LEU A 460 -12.29 -3.04 -1.18
CA LEU A 460 -12.39 -3.97 -0.06
C LEU A 460 -12.12 -3.31 1.31
N GLU A 461 -11.80 -2.02 1.34
CA GLU A 461 -11.52 -1.28 2.58
C GLU A 461 -12.77 -1.27 3.49
N SER A 462 -12.70 -1.95 4.63
CA SER A 462 -13.82 -2.21 5.55
C SER A 462 -13.57 -1.63 6.95
N TYR A 463 -14.52 -1.74 7.87
CA TYR A 463 -14.34 -1.41 9.29
C TYR A 463 -13.69 -2.54 10.10
N SER A 464 -13.96 -3.79 9.75
CA SER A 464 -13.69 -4.95 10.63
C SER A 464 -13.15 -6.20 9.93
N VAL A 465 -13.02 -6.16 8.60
CA VAL A 465 -12.52 -7.25 7.75
C VAL A 465 -11.35 -6.74 6.90
N PRO A 466 -10.12 -6.84 7.39
CA PRO A 466 -8.97 -6.35 6.63
C PRO A 466 -8.86 -7.10 5.29
N ALA A 467 -8.55 -6.35 4.23
CA ALA A 467 -8.36 -6.92 2.90
C ALA A 467 -6.94 -7.48 2.75
N ILE A 468 -6.83 -8.60 2.06
CA ILE A 468 -5.57 -9.30 1.83
C ILE A 468 -5.10 -8.97 0.43
N ASN A 469 -3.85 -8.59 0.28
CA ASN A 469 -3.27 -8.33 -1.03
C ASN A 469 -2.32 -9.49 -1.39
N VAL A 470 -2.43 -9.98 -2.62
CA VAL A 470 -1.56 -11.01 -3.18
C VAL A 470 -1.01 -10.55 -4.54
N ASN A 471 0.13 -11.11 -4.94
CA ASN A 471 0.72 -10.84 -6.23
C ASN A 471 -0.04 -11.56 -7.35
N ALA A 472 0.21 -11.16 -8.60
CA ALA A 472 -0.32 -11.89 -9.76
C ALA A 472 0.14 -13.35 -9.77
N ASN A 473 1.32 -13.63 -9.22
CA ASN A 473 1.93 -14.96 -9.14
C ASN A 473 1.61 -15.70 -7.83
N GLY A 474 0.59 -15.24 -7.09
CA GLY A 474 0.17 -15.84 -5.83
C GLY A 474 0.68 -15.13 -4.58
N VAL A 475 0.85 -15.91 -3.51
CA VAL A 475 1.05 -15.42 -2.14
C VAL A 475 2.53 -15.30 -1.83
N GLU A 476 2.95 -14.10 -1.40
CA GLU A 476 4.31 -13.87 -0.91
C GLU A 476 4.43 -14.39 0.53
N ARG A 477 5.11 -15.53 0.75
CA ARG A 477 5.24 -16.14 2.08
C ARG A 477 6.19 -15.40 2.99
N PHE A 478 5.87 -15.36 4.28
CA PHE A 478 6.81 -14.92 5.29
C PHE A 478 7.81 -16.05 5.56
N SER A 479 8.97 -15.97 4.90
CA SER A 479 10.04 -16.97 5.03
C SER A 479 11.27 -16.28 5.58
N PRO A 480 11.23 -15.84 6.86
CA PRO A 480 12.43 -15.32 7.45
C PRO A 480 13.42 -16.49 7.57
N MET A 481 14.70 -16.25 7.26
CA MET A 481 15.72 -17.30 7.31
C MET A 481 15.59 -18.13 8.60
N THR A 482 15.75 -19.46 8.46
CA THR A 482 15.38 -20.59 9.36
C THR A 482 15.41 -20.40 10.89
N PHE A 483 16.09 -19.38 11.40
CA PHE A 483 16.17 -19.07 12.83
C PHE A 483 15.01 -18.22 13.37
N VAL A 484 14.35 -17.40 12.54
CA VAL A 484 13.32 -16.45 12.99
C VAL A 484 11.96 -17.10 13.27
N ASN A 485 11.65 -18.23 12.63
CA ASN A 485 10.39 -18.98 12.87
C ASN A 485 10.18 -19.35 14.35
N LYS A 486 11.21 -19.30 15.19
CA LYS A 486 11.14 -19.59 16.64
C LYS A 486 10.77 -18.39 17.53
N ARG A 487 10.54 -17.20 16.99
CA ARG A 487 10.28 -15.95 17.75
C ARG A 487 9.02 -15.19 17.32
N LEU A 488 8.05 -15.84 16.69
CA LEU A 488 6.77 -15.20 16.34
C LEU A 488 6.06 -14.61 17.58
N THR A 489 6.24 -15.21 18.75
CA THR A 489 5.76 -14.65 20.02
C THR A 489 6.35 -13.27 20.34
N ASP A 490 7.62 -13.03 20.03
CA ASP A 490 8.23 -11.71 20.24
C ASP A 490 7.57 -10.68 19.32
N LEU A 491 7.26 -11.05 18.08
CA LEU A 491 6.57 -10.18 17.13
C LEU A 491 5.18 -9.77 17.66
N ALA A 492 4.40 -10.72 18.18
CA ALA A 492 3.11 -10.43 18.79
C ALA A 492 3.26 -9.45 19.97
N LEU A 493 4.18 -9.73 20.90
CA LEU A 493 4.43 -8.88 22.08
C LEU A 493 4.91 -7.47 21.72
N LEU A 494 5.72 -7.33 20.66
CA LEU A 494 6.17 -6.02 20.15
C LEU A 494 5.04 -5.20 19.55
N ASN A 495 3.95 -5.85 19.14
CA ASN A 495 2.83 -5.25 18.44
C ASN A 495 1.51 -5.35 19.24
N ASN A 496 1.58 -5.54 20.56
CA ASN A 496 0.42 -5.57 21.48
C ASN A 496 -0.59 -4.44 21.24
N VAL A 497 -1.83 -4.65 21.72
CA VAL A 497 -2.90 -3.65 21.69
C VAL A 497 -2.40 -2.34 22.29
N THR A 498 -2.79 -1.23 21.68
CA THR A 498 -2.37 0.10 22.11
C THR A 498 -3.27 0.68 23.19
N SER A 499 -2.69 1.52 24.04
CA SER A 499 -3.42 2.36 25.00
C SER A 499 -3.96 3.64 24.34
N LEU A 500 -4.97 4.25 24.98
CA LEU A 500 -5.47 5.56 24.60
C LEU A 500 -4.32 6.58 24.66
N GLY A 501 -4.00 7.21 23.53
CA GLY A 501 -2.86 8.13 23.41
C GLY A 501 -1.62 7.54 22.72
N SER A 502 -1.65 6.27 22.29
CA SER A 502 -0.65 5.77 21.33
C SER A 502 -0.81 6.46 19.98
N ASN A 503 0.30 6.64 19.26
CA ASN A 503 0.27 7.20 17.92
C ASN A 503 -0.52 6.31 16.93
N PHE A 504 -1.33 6.95 16.10
CA PHE A 504 -2.20 6.25 15.14
C PHE A 504 -1.39 5.53 14.05
N MET A 505 -0.34 6.15 13.51
CA MET A 505 0.49 5.55 12.47
C MET A 505 1.26 4.33 12.99
N ALA A 506 1.72 4.38 14.24
CA ALA A 506 2.32 3.24 14.92
C ALA A 506 1.30 2.11 15.16
N ASP A 507 0.08 2.42 15.62
CA ASP A 507 -0.97 1.41 15.81
C ASP A 507 -1.40 0.76 14.49
N ILE A 508 -1.46 1.52 13.40
CA ILE A 508 -1.76 1.00 12.06
C ILE A 508 -0.71 -0.02 11.62
N TRP A 509 0.58 0.30 11.79
CA TRP A 509 1.64 -0.66 11.50
C TRP A 509 1.53 -1.91 12.37
N ALA A 510 1.35 -1.74 13.68
CA ALA A 510 1.28 -2.85 14.64
C ALA A 510 0.13 -3.82 14.33
N ARG A 511 -1.03 -3.29 13.90
CA ARG A 511 -2.15 -4.12 13.43
C ARG A 511 -1.85 -4.81 12.10
N SER A 512 -1.27 -4.07 11.15
CA SER A 512 -1.04 -4.58 9.79
C SER A 512 -0.04 -5.73 9.82
N ILE A 513 1.11 -5.59 10.47
CA ILE A 513 2.17 -6.61 10.45
C ILE A 513 1.71 -7.95 11.04
N GLN A 514 0.92 -7.93 12.12
CA GLN A 514 0.40 -9.14 12.73
C GLN A 514 -0.61 -9.82 11.80
N PHE A 515 -1.58 -9.06 11.28
CA PHE A 515 -2.55 -9.57 10.32
C PHE A 515 -1.88 -10.13 9.06
N ASP A 516 -0.94 -9.37 8.48
CA ASP A 516 -0.28 -9.70 7.23
C ASP A 516 0.49 -11.02 7.34
N ILE A 517 1.19 -11.27 8.46
CA ILE A 517 1.94 -12.52 8.66
C ILE A 517 1.01 -13.71 8.92
N GLU A 518 0.06 -13.58 9.86
CA GLU A 518 -0.86 -14.67 10.23
C GLU A 518 -1.67 -15.13 9.01
N GLU A 519 -2.27 -14.18 8.30
CA GLU A 519 -3.21 -14.47 7.22
C GLU A 519 -2.49 -14.94 5.94
N ASN A 520 -1.28 -14.44 5.68
CA ASN A 520 -0.51 -14.85 4.52
C ASN A 520 0.03 -16.27 4.65
N GLU A 521 0.51 -16.67 5.83
CA GLU A 521 0.92 -18.06 6.06
C GLU A 521 -0.27 -19.00 5.88
N ARG A 522 -1.43 -18.65 6.47
CA ARG A 522 -2.68 -19.42 6.32
C ARG A 522 -3.10 -19.59 4.86
N ILE A 523 -3.14 -18.50 4.10
CA ILE A 523 -3.53 -18.57 2.68
C ILE A 523 -2.50 -19.33 1.86
N GLY A 524 -1.21 -19.11 2.11
CA GLY A 524 -0.19 -19.79 1.34
C GLY A 524 -0.22 -21.31 1.51
N ASP A 525 -0.61 -21.82 2.69
CA ASP A 525 -0.72 -23.26 2.96
C ASP A 525 -1.89 -23.83 2.18
N ALA A 526 -2.97 -23.04 2.08
CA ALA A 526 -4.13 -23.37 1.27
C ALA A 526 -3.81 -23.37 -0.23
N VAL A 527 -3.11 -22.34 -0.73
CA VAL A 527 -2.74 -22.19 -2.15
C VAL A 527 -1.86 -23.34 -2.64
N GLN A 528 -0.96 -23.87 -1.82
CA GLN A 528 -0.15 -25.04 -2.19
C GLN A 528 -0.98 -26.32 -2.42
N GLN A 529 -2.17 -26.39 -1.84
CA GLN A 529 -3.09 -27.52 -1.96
C GLN A 529 -4.16 -27.30 -3.04
N ALA A 530 -4.20 -26.12 -3.65
CA ALA A 530 -5.16 -25.78 -4.68
C ALA A 530 -4.97 -26.63 -5.94
N ASN A 531 -6.07 -27.00 -6.58
CA ASN A 531 -6.07 -27.74 -7.83
C ASN A 531 -6.97 -27.05 -8.88
N VAL A 532 -6.38 -26.15 -9.66
CA VAL A 532 -7.07 -25.45 -10.75
C VAL A 532 -6.78 -26.16 -12.07
N GLN A 533 -7.83 -26.72 -12.69
CA GLN A 533 -7.72 -27.47 -13.95
C GLN A 533 -7.82 -26.59 -15.21
N THR A 534 -8.35 -25.37 -15.06
CA THR A 534 -8.51 -24.42 -16.16
C THR A 534 -7.15 -23.87 -16.60
N SER A 535 -6.86 -23.91 -17.90
CA SER A 535 -5.67 -23.26 -18.46
C SER A 535 -5.91 -21.76 -18.66
N PHE A 536 -4.99 -20.93 -18.17
CA PHE A 536 -5.01 -19.49 -18.38
C PHE A 536 -3.95 -19.05 -19.41
N PRO A 537 -4.19 -17.97 -20.19
CA PRO A 537 -3.18 -17.44 -21.11
C PRO A 537 -1.97 -16.88 -20.37
N SER A 538 -0.76 -17.02 -20.92
CA SER A 538 0.48 -16.43 -20.37
C SER A 538 0.53 -14.91 -20.57
N THR A 539 -0.40 -14.19 -19.95
CA THR A 539 -0.54 -12.72 -19.98
C THR A 539 -0.71 -12.22 -18.55
N ASN A 540 -0.44 -10.95 -18.29
CA ASN A 540 -0.62 -10.36 -16.94
C ASN A 540 -2.03 -10.60 -16.38
N PHE A 541 -3.07 -10.51 -17.22
CA PHE A 541 -4.44 -10.82 -16.79
C PHE A 541 -4.65 -12.32 -16.56
N GLY A 542 -4.16 -13.17 -17.46
CA GLY A 542 -4.30 -14.62 -17.29
C GLY A 542 -3.69 -15.12 -15.98
N THR A 543 -2.51 -14.64 -15.61
CA THR A 543 -1.86 -14.96 -14.33
C THR A 543 -2.63 -14.43 -13.12
N GLN A 544 -3.22 -13.22 -13.20
CA GLN A 544 -4.09 -12.71 -12.15
C GLN A 544 -5.37 -13.55 -11.99
N PHE A 545 -6.02 -13.93 -13.09
CA PHE A 545 -7.23 -14.76 -13.07
C PHE A 545 -6.94 -16.18 -12.59
N GLU A 546 -5.78 -16.74 -12.92
CA GLU A 546 -5.31 -18.02 -12.37
C GLU A 546 -5.17 -17.94 -10.85
N THR A 547 -4.57 -16.87 -10.33
CA THR A 547 -4.49 -16.62 -8.88
C THR A 547 -5.88 -16.47 -8.26
N ILE A 548 -6.82 -15.74 -8.89
CA ILE A 548 -8.20 -15.63 -8.41
C ILE A 548 -8.89 -17.01 -8.36
N ALA A 549 -8.76 -17.81 -9.41
CA ALA A 549 -9.31 -19.16 -9.48
C ALA A 549 -8.71 -20.07 -8.39
N THR A 550 -7.41 -19.95 -8.15
CA THR A 550 -6.69 -20.65 -7.09
C THR A 550 -7.24 -20.27 -5.71
N MET A 551 -7.43 -18.98 -5.46
CA MET A 551 -8.04 -18.49 -4.21
C MET A 551 -9.47 -19.02 -4.02
N ILE A 552 -10.28 -19.06 -5.08
CA ILE A 552 -11.63 -19.63 -5.03
C ILE A 552 -11.60 -21.14 -4.76
N ASN A 553 -10.64 -21.86 -5.34
CA ASN A 553 -10.52 -23.31 -5.15
C ASN A 553 -10.13 -23.69 -3.71
N THR A 554 -9.40 -22.82 -3.01
CA THR A 554 -8.91 -23.09 -1.64
C THR A 554 -9.91 -22.80 -0.54
N THR A 555 -11.16 -22.45 -0.87
CA THR A 555 -12.14 -22.03 0.12
C THR A 555 -12.35 -23.07 1.22
N ASP A 556 -12.34 -24.37 0.87
CA ASP A 556 -12.52 -25.46 1.84
C ASP A 556 -11.41 -25.59 2.88
N ILE A 557 -10.22 -25.14 2.53
CA ILE A 557 -9.04 -25.16 3.41
C ILE A 557 -8.98 -23.89 4.26
N ARG A 558 -9.62 -22.81 3.80
CA ARG A 558 -9.65 -21.51 4.47
C ARG A 558 -10.87 -21.35 5.41
N LYS A 559 -11.66 -22.41 5.59
CA LYS A 559 -12.80 -22.51 6.51
C LYS A 559 -12.39 -22.31 7.96
#